data_AF-A0A953AIZ8-F1
#
_entry.id   AF-A0A953AIZ8-F1
#
_cell.length_a   1.000
_cell.length_b   1.000
_cell.length_c   1.000
_cell.angle_alpha   90.00
_cell.angle_beta   90.00
_cell.angle_gamma   90.00
#
_symmetry.space_group_name_H-M   'P 1'
#
loop_
_entity.id
_entity.type
_entity.pdbx_description
1 polymer ?
#
loop_
_entity_poly.entity_id
_entity_poly.type
_entity_poly.pdbx_seq_one_letter_code
_entity_poly.pdbx_strand_id
1 'polypeptide(L)'
;MPLFRRDEPVHRRLARDGGLDLESRPETLDPRPPLLETGVHGLQRPRAWDVTTAADAEGIDAAEAAFVALPDGTLLVEEGPDSSLEPLAAAVERELRPPYRARAV
;
A
#
# COMPACT_ATOMS: atom_id res chain seq x y z
N MET A 1 28.76 -23.83 -63.02
CA MET A 1 28.09 -24.45 -61.86
C MET A 1 27.80 -23.38 -60.83
N PRO A 2 26.54 -23.09 -60.45
CA PRO A 2 26.29 -22.09 -59.44
C PRO A 2 26.60 -22.70 -58.07
N LEU A 3 27.68 -22.23 -57.45
CA LEU A 3 28.03 -22.49 -56.06
C LEU A 3 27.06 -21.67 -55.19
N PHE A 4 26.66 -22.22 -54.04
CA PHE A 4 25.78 -21.63 -53.01
C PHE A 4 24.27 -21.87 -53.17
N ARG A 5 23.86 -23.14 -53.11
CA ARG A 5 22.53 -23.49 -52.58
C ARG A 5 22.59 -23.35 -51.05
N ARG A 6 22.05 -22.25 -50.51
CA ARG A 6 21.80 -22.12 -49.07
C ARG A 6 20.41 -22.68 -48.83
N ASP A 7 20.32 -23.97 -48.56
CA ASP A 7 19.03 -24.66 -48.48
C ASP A 7 18.21 -24.27 -47.23
N GLU A 8 18.81 -23.60 -46.23
CA GLU A 8 18.05 -23.03 -45.12
C GLU A 8 18.81 -21.90 -44.39
N PRO A 9 18.16 -20.79 -44.02
CA PRO A 9 18.75 -19.77 -43.14
C PRO A 9 19.13 -20.35 -41.77
N VAL A 10 20.29 -19.96 -41.24
CA VAL A 10 20.85 -20.49 -39.98
C VAL A 10 19.86 -20.42 -38.80
N HIS A 11 19.06 -19.35 -38.69
CA HIS A 11 18.10 -19.19 -37.59
C HIS A 11 16.99 -20.26 -37.59
N ARG A 12 16.56 -20.74 -38.77
CA ARG A 12 15.55 -21.81 -38.87
C ARG A 12 16.12 -23.17 -38.50
N ARG A 13 17.36 -23.44 -38.93
CA ARG A 13 18.07 -24.67 -38.55
C ARG A 13 18.23 -24.77 -37.04
N LEU A 14 18.70 -23.70 -36.40
CA LEU A 14 18.88 -23.66 -34.95
C LEU A 14 17.56 -23.79 -34.18
N ALA A 15 16.49 -23.17 -34.68
CA ALA A 15 15.18 -23.30 -34.05
C ALA A 15 14.64 -24.74 -34.13
N ARG A 16 14.81 -25.40 -35.29
CA ARG A 16 14.44 -26.82 -35.45
C ARG A 16 15.23 -27.70 -34.49
N ASP A 17 16.54 -27.54 -34.43
CA ASP A 17 17.41 -28.32 -33.53
C ASP A 17 17.05 -28.09 -32.05
N GLY A 18 16.58 -26.88 -31.72
CA GLY A 18 16.08 -26.52 -30.39
C GLY A 18 14.62 -26.87 -30.10
N GLY A 19 13.90 -27.49 -31.04
CA GLY A 19 12.47 -27.81 -30.86
C GLY A 19 11.56 -26.58 -30.78
N LEU A 20 11.99 -25.44 -31.31
CA LEU A 20 11.27 -24.16 -31.28
C LEU A 20 10.43 -24.00 -32.56
N ASP A 21 9.13 -23.76 -32.40
CA ASP A 21 8.24 -23.43 -33.52
C ASP A 21 8.31 -21.92 -33.83
N LEU A 22 9.04 -21.55 -34.88
CA LEU A 22 9.14 -20.14 -35.33
C LEU A 22 7.90 -19.63 -36.06
N GLU A 23 7.01 -20.53 -36.50
CA GLU A 23 5.76 -20.18 -37.17
C GLU A 23 4.62 -19.99 -36.15
N SER A 24 4.86 -20.36 -34.89
CA SER A 24 3.95 -20.05 -33.79
C SER A 24 3.82 -18.52 -33.67
N ARG A 25 2.60 -18.03 -33.92
CA ARG A 25 2.26 -16.64 -33.61
C ARG A 25 2.43 -16.50 -32.10
N PRO A 26 3.20 -15.52 -31.57
CA PRO A 26 3.26 -15.31 -30.14
C PRO A 26 1.81 -15.17 -29.65
N GLU A 27 1.45 -15.94 -28.62
CA GLU A 27 0.26 -15.60 -27.85
C GLU A 27 0.35 -14.11 -27.57
N THR A 28 -0.71 -13.37 -27.87
CA THR A 28 -0.74 -11.94 -27.60
C THR A 28 -0.54 -11.76 -26.09
N LEU A 29 0.71 -11.56 -25.71
CA LEU A 29 1.08 -11.12 -24.38
C LEU A 29 0.34 -9.80 -24.21
N ASP A 30 -0.67 -9.81 -23.35
CA ASP A 30 -1.37 -8.60 -22.98
C ASP A 30 -0.29 -7.61 -22.47
N PRO A 31 -0.05 -6.49 -23.16
CA PRO A 31 0.97 -5.53 -22.73
C PRO A 31 0.58 -4.87 -21.41
N ARG A 32 -0.68 -5.05 -20.97
CA ARG A 32 -1.12 -4.67 -19.64
C ARG A 32 -0.48 -5.64 -18.64
N PRO A 33 0.26 -5.14 -17.66
CA PRO A 33 0.69 -5.97 -16.54
C PRO A 33 -0.54 -6.65 -15.93
N PRO A 34 -0.43 -7.86 -15.35
CA PRO A 34 -1.52 -8.50 -14.59
C PRO A 34 -1.86 -7.75 -13.28
N LEU A 35 -1.46 -6.48 -13.17
CA LEU A 35 -1.69 -5.56 -12.05
C LEU A 35 -3.12 -4.98 -12.04
N LEU A 36 -3.98 -5.38 -12.99
CA LEU A 36 -5.36 -4.91 -13.08
C LEU A 36 -6.36 -5.69 -12.22
N GLU A 37 -5.91 -6.74 -11.52
CA GLU A 37 -6.59 -7.18 -10.30
C GLU A 37 -6.25 -6.18 -9.18
N THR A 38 -6.99 -5.07 -9.20
CA THR A 38 -6.94 -4.02 -8.19
C THR A 38 -7.11 -4.64 -6.79
N GLY A 39 -6.07 -4.60 -5.95
CA GLY A 39 -6.25 -4.79 -4.51
C GLY A 39 -5.04 -5.20 -3.68
N VAL A 40 -4.09 -5.98 -4.17
CA VAL A 40 -3.01 -6.52 -3.31
C VAL A 40 -1.67 -6.60 -4.05
N HIS A 41 -1.04 -5.43 -4.27
CA HIS A 41 0.40 -5.41 -4.51
C HIS A 41 1.09 -5.69 -3.17
N GLY A 42 1.55 -6.92 -2.97
CA GLY A 42 1.95 -7.55 -1.70
C GLY A 42 3.14 -6.94 -0.92
N LEU A 43 3.22 -5.62 -0.81
CA LEU A 43 3.91 -4.99 0.31
C LEU A 43 2.87 -4.76 1.41
N GLN A 44 2.79 -5.70 2.34
CA GLN A 44 2.11 -5.51 3.62
C GLN A 44 2.68 -4.24 4.26
N ARG A 45 1.96 -3.12 4.13
CA ARG A 45 2.32 -1.91 4.86
C ARG A 45 2.00 -2.19 6.33
N PRO A 46 2.92 -1.90 7.26
CA PRO A 46 2.57 -1.85 8.66
C PRO A 46 1.35 -0.96 8.81
N ARG A 47 0.35 -1.43 9.57
CA ARG A 47 -0.78 -0.60 9.98
C ARG A 47 -0.20 0.67 10.61
N ALA A 48 -0.60 1.84 10.09
CA ALA A 48 -0.07 3.12 10.54
C ALA A 48 -0.46 3.47 11.99
N TRP A 49 -1.48 2.81 12.54
CA TRP A 49 -2.13 3.21 13.79
C TRP A 49 -2.40 2.04 14.73
N ASP A 50 -1.79 2.06 15.91
CA ASP A 50 -2.40 1.74 17.22
C ASP A 50 -3.84 1.20 17.23
N VAL A 51 -4.77 2.12 17.38
CA VAL A 51 -6.20 1.84 17.25
C VAL A 51 -6.83 2.94 16.44
N THR A 52 -8.07 2.72 16.04
CA THR A 52 -8.90 3.75 15.42
C THR A 52 -10.26 3.67 16.09
N THR A 53 -10.68 4.78 16.68
CA THR A 53 -11.91 4.89 17.47
C THR A 53 -12.64 6.18 17.11
N ALA A 54 -13.88 6.31 17.57
CA ALA A 54 -14.71 7.48 17.38
C ALA A 54 -15.35 7.88 18.72
N ALA A 55 -15.58 9.18 18.90
CA ALA A 55 -16.19 9.74 20.09
C ALA A 55 -17.16 10.85 19.71
N ASP A 56 -18.24 10.99 20.47
CA ASP A 56 -19.03 12.21 20.46
C ASP A 56 -18.22 13.30 21.17
N ALA A 57 -17.83 14.32 20.40
CA ALA A 57 -16.92 15.37 20.84
C ALA A 57 -17.58 16.75 20.70
N GLU A 58 -18.70 16.94 21.40
CA GLU A 58 -19.41 18.23 21.41
C GLU A 58 -18.52 19.33 22.01
N GLY A 59 -18.45 20.48 21.34
CA GLY A 59 -17.61 21.61 21.76
C GLY A 59 -16.14 21.55 21.31
N ILE A 60 -15.76 20.55 20.51
CA ILE A 60 -14.47 20.53 19.80
C ILE A 60 -14.68 21.13 18.40
N ASP A 61 -14.37 22.42 18.27
CA ASP A 61 -14.50 23.15 16.99
C ASP A 61 -13.19 23.09 16.20
N ALA A 62 -12.79 21.89 15.79
CA ALA A 62 -11.63 21.66 14.94
C ALA A 62 -11.86 20.46 14.02
N ALA A 63 -11.39 20.59 12.78
CA ALA A 63 -11.42 19.47 11.83
C ALA A 63 -10.35 18.43 12.12
N GLU A 64 -9.21 18.84 12.70
CA GLU A 64 -8.10 17.94 13.02
C GLU A 64 -7.46 18.35 14.34
N ALA A 65 -6.93 17.37 15.07
CA ALA A 65 -6.12 17.60 16.27
C ALA A 65 -5.04 16.53 16.44
N ALA A 66 -3.95 16.86 17.11
CA ALA A 66 -2.88 15.94 17.48
C ALA A 66 -2.51 16.15 18.95
N PHE A 67 -2.43 15.04 19.70
CA PHE A 67 -2.10 15.10 21.12
C PHE A 67 -1.36 13.84 21.58
N VAL A 68 -0.67 13.97 22.73
CA VAL A 68 0.09 12.92 23.39
C VAL A 68 -0.43 12.73 24.81
N ALA A 69 -0.71 11.50 25.20
CA ALA A 69 -0.97 11.16 26.61
C ALA A 69 0.33 10.65 27.23
N LEU A 70 0.74 11.26 28.34
CA LEU A 70 1.92 10.88 29.12
C LEU A 70 1.57 9.76 30.13
N PRO A 71 2.57 9.02 30.66
CA PRO A 71 2.32 7.92 31.60
C PRO A 71 1.61 8.33 32.90
N ASP A 72 1.67 9.61 33.28
CA ASP A 72 0.99 10.19 34.44
C ASP A 72 -0.46 10.63 34.15
N GLY A 73 -0.93 10.44 32.91
CA GLY A 73 -2.25 10.86 32.44
C GLY A 73 -2.30 12.31 31.94
N THR A 74 -1.18 13.03 31.94
CA THR A 74 -1.13 14.39 31.38
C THR A 74 -1.35 14.36 29.87
N LEU A 75 -2.24 15.22 29.37
CA LEU A 75 -2.52 15.39 27.95
C LEU A 75 -1.77 16.60 27.39
N LEU A 76 -0.85 16.36 26.46
CA LEU A 76 -0.15 17.41 25.72
C LEU A 76 -0.78 17.58 24.34
N VAL A 77 -1.39 18.72 24.09
CA VAL A 77 -1.94 19.07 22.77
C VAL A 77 -0.83 19.67 21.92
N GLU A 78 -0.56 19.03 20.77
CA GLU A 78 0.42 19.50 19.78
C GLU A 78 -0.23 20.40 18.73
N GLU A 79 -1.45 20.05 18.30
CA GLU A 79 -2.24 20.75 17.31
C GLU A 79 -3.73 20.56 17.62
N GLY A 80 -4.55 21.59 17.45
CA GLY A 80 -5.99 21.51 17.72
C GLY A 80 -6.55 22.78 18.37
N PRO A 81 -7.82 22.75 18.79
CA PRO A 81 -8.49 23.85 19.44
C PRO A 81 -8.03 24.00 20.89
N ASP A 82 -8.29 25.17 21.48
CA ASP A 82 -8.05 25.43 22.91
C ASP A 82 -9.06 24.71 23.83
N SER A 83 -10.08 24.06 23.26
CA SER A 83 -11.05 23.26 24.01
C SER A 83 -10.47 21.93 24.47
N SER A 84 -11.09 21.33 25.50
CA SER A 84 -10.62 20.07 26.05
C SER A 84 -10.75 18.92 25.03
N LEU A 85 -9.66 18.19 24.81
CA LEU A 85 -9.61 16.97 24.00
C LEU A 85 -9.83 15.70 24.83
N GLU A 86 -10.19 15.83 26.11
CA GLU A 86 -10.45 14.70 27.02
C GLU A 86 -11.45 13.67 26.47
N PRO A 87 -12.57 14.03 25.78
CA PRO A 87 -13.47 13.05 25.20
C PRO A 87 -12.80 12.13 24.17
N LEU A 88 -11.86 12.68 23.39
CA LEU A 88 -11.09 11.93 22.40
C LEU A 88 -10.07 11.01 23.08
N ALA A 89 -9.36 11.52 24.09
CA ALA A 89 -8.43 10.72 24.90
C ALA A 89 -9.14 9.56 25.59
N ALA A 90 -10.30 9.82 26.21
CA ALA A 90 -11.11 8.80 26.87
C ALA A 90 -11.55 7.69 25.90
N ALA A 91 -11.84 8.00 24.64
CA ALA A 91 -12.18 6.99 23.65
C ALA A 91 -10.99 6.11 23.26
N VAL A 92 -9.79 6.68 23.12
CA VAL A 92 -8.55 5.92 22.87
C VAL A 92 -8.22 5.04 24.06
N GLU A 93 -8.43 5.55 25.28
CA GLU A 93 -8.05 4.89 26.53
C GLU A 93 -8.91 3.67 26.90
N ARG A 94 -10.00 3.45 26.16
CA ARG A 94 -10.77 2.21 26.21
C ARG A 94 -10.02 1.02 25.61
N GLU A 95 -9.03 1.28 24.75
CA GLU A 95 -8.28 0.24 24.02
C GLU A 95 -6.77 0.30 24.26
N LEU A 96 -6.22 1.50 24.49
CA LEU A 96 -4.79 1.71 24.75
C LEU A 96 -4.58 2.34 26.11
N ARG A 97 -3.43 2.09 26.73
CA ARG A 97 -3.03 2.80 27.96
C ARG A 97 -1.95 3.82 27.61
N PRO A 98 -1.88 4.97 28.32
CA PRO A 98 -0.74 5.86 28.18
C PRO A 98 0.60 5.12 28.44
N PRO A 99 1.70 5.50 27.77
CA PRO A 99 1.78 6.63 26.83
C PRO A 99 1.36 6.28 25.40
N TYR A 100 0.75 7.24 24.71
CA TYR A 100 0.42 7.12 23.29
C TYR A 100 0.41 8.50 22.61
N ARG A 101 0.46 8.50 21.27
CA ARG A 101 0.23 9.67 20.42
C ARG A 101 -0.98 9.40 19.53
N ALA A 102 -1.88 10.37 19.42
CA ALA A 102 -3.13 10.26 18.67
C ALA A 102 -3.30 11.42 17.69
N ARG A 103 -4.04 11.15 16.60
CA ARG A 103 -4.53 12.15 15.65
C ARG A 103 -6.04 11.99 15.53
N ALA A 104 -6.76 13.10 15.62
CA ALA A 104 -8.18 13.22 15.33
C ALA A 104 -8.37 13.92 13.99
N VAL A 105 -9.38 13.49 13.23
CA VAL A 105 -9.79 13.96 11.90
C VAL A 105 -11.30 13.91 11.77
#